data_AF-A0AA41X5V4-F1
#
_entry.id   AF-A0AA41X5V4-F1
#
_cell.length_a   1.000
_cell.length_b   1.000
_cell.length_c   1.000
_cell.angle_alpha   90.00
_cell.angle_beta   90.00
_cell.angle_gamma   90.00
#
_symmetry.space_group_name_H-M   'P 1'
#
loop_
_entity.id
_entity.type
_entity.pdbx_description
1 polymer ?
#
loop_
_entity_poly.entity_id
_entity_poly.type
_entity_poly.pdbx_seq_one_letter_code
_entity_poly.pdbx_strand_id
1 'polypeptide(L)' 'ESHTPGQPVLEGEPCATYIGPVGAGHYVKMVHNGIEYADMQLICETYHVMREALHMAPAEIAEVFRRWNEGKLN' A
#
# COMPACT_ATOMS: atom_id res chain seq x y z
N GLU A 1 -15.17 14.86 -10.80
CA GLU A 1 -15.27 13.43 -10.48
C GLU A 1 -13.86 12.83 -10.54
N SER A 2 -13.13 12.87 -9.42
CA SER A 2 -11.70 12.50 -9.33
C SER A 2 -11.45 11.29 -8.41
N HIS A 3 -12.45 10.41 -8.25
CA HIS A 3 -12.39 9.31 -7.26
C HIS A 3 -12.70 7.94 -7.88
N THR A 4 -12.28 7.74 -9.13
CA THR A 4 -12.42 6.44 -9.81
C THR A 4 -11.33 5.50 -9.29
N PRO A 5 -11.66 4.27 -8.85
CA PRO A 5 -10.65 3.27 -8.51
C PRO A 5 -9.62 3.08 -9.64
N GLY A 6 -8.33 3.17 -9.31
CA GLY A 6 -7.23 3.08 -10.27
C GLY A 6 -6.82 4.41 -10.93
N GLN A 7 -7.43 5.54 -10.56
CA GLN A 7 -6.98 6.88 -10.96
C GLN A 7 -6.50 7.64 -9.73
N PRO A 8 -5.17 7.70 -9.47
CA PRO A 8 -4.64 8.44 -8.33
C PRO A 8 -4.86 9.94 -8.50
N VAL A 9 -5.14 10.63 -7.39
CA VAL A 9 -5.22 12.09 -7.35
C VAL A 9 -3.81 12.65 -7.52
N LEU A 10 -3.57 13.39 -8.60
CA LEU A 10 -2.23 13.84 -8.97
C LEU A 10 -1.86 15.20 -8.35
N GLU A 11 -2.82 16.12 -8.17
CA GLU A 11 -2.55 17.46 -7.64
C GLU A 11 -3.75 18.09 -6.89
N GLY A 12 -3.44 18.91 -5.88
CA GLY A 12 -4.27 20.03 -5.41
C GLY A 12 -5.49 19.71 -4.55
N GLU A 13 -6.04 18.50 -4.59
CA GLU A 13 -7.22 18.14 -3.78
C GLU A 13 -6.80 17.72 -2.36
N PRO A 14 -7.47 18.22 -1.30
CA PRO A 14 -7.22 17.75 0.06
C PRO A 14 -7.51 16.25 0.21
N CYS A 15 -6.60 15.51 0.86
CA CYS A 15 -6.84 14.11 1.29
C CYS A 15 -7.78 14.03 2.51
N ALA A 16 -8.85 14.82 2.51
CA ALA A 16 -9.83 14.90 3.57
C ALA A 16 -11.20 15.25 3.00
N THR A 17 -12.23 14.56 3.48
CA THR A 17 -13.63 14.84 3.11
C THR A 17 -14.55 14.49 4.27
N TYR A 18 -15.80 14.97 4.21
CA TYR A 18 -16.83 14.54 5.13
C TYR A 18 -17.23 13.09 4.82
N ILE A 19 -16.95 12.19 5.75
CA ILE A 19 -17.21 10.75 5.58
C ILE A 19 -18.66 10.40 5.93
N GLY A 20 -19.20 10.98 7.01
CA GLY A 20 -20.53 10.66 7.51
C GLY A 20 -20.71 11.04 8.99
N PRO A 21 -21.91 10.85 9.55
CA PRO A 21 -22.20 11.21 10.93
C PRO A 21 -21.57 10.24 11.93
N VAL A 22 -21.58 10.63 13.20
CA VAL A 22 -21.16 9.79 14.34
C VAL A 22 -19.71 9.28 14.17
N GLY A 23 -19.49 7.97 14.13
CA GLY A 23 -18.17 7.33 14.10
C GLY A 23 -17.66 6.99 12.70
N ALA A 24 -18.30 7.46 11.63
CA ALA A 24 -17.96 7.08 10.26
C ALA A 24 -16.48 7.34 9.91
N GLY A 25 -15.92 8.48 10.33
CA GLY A 25 -14.50 8.79 10.13
C GLY A 25 -13.55 7.84 10.87
N HIS A 26 -13.87 7.50 12.12
CA HIS A 26 -13.09 6.52 12.90
C HIS A 26 -13.19 5.11 12.31
N TYR A 27 -14.35 4.73 11.76
CA TYR A 27 -14.52 3.45 11.08
C TYR A 27 -13.64 3.35 9.83
N VAL A 28 -13.62 4.39 8.98
CA VAL A 28 -12.72 4.43 7.81
C VAL A 28 -11.26 4.33 8.24
N LYS A 29 -10.85 4.99 9.33
CA LYS A 29 -9.48 4.86 9.85
C LYS A 29 -9.19 3.46 10.39
N MET A 30 -10.16 2.82 11.05
CA MET A 30 -10.02 1.43 11.49
C MET A 30 -9.77 0.50 10.29
N VAL A 31 -10.51 0.69 9.19
CA VAL A 31 -10.31 -0.08 7.94
C VAL A 31 -8.96 0.22 7.30
N HIS A 32 -8.54 1.49 7.23
CA HIS A 32 -7.19 1.87 6.78
C HIS A 32 -6.12 1.11 7.55
N ASN A 33 -6.21 1.05 8.87
CA ASN A 33 -5.24 0.32 9.69
C ASN A 33 -5.27 -1.18 9.38
N GLY A 34 -6.44 -1.75 9.06
CA GLY A 34 -6.53 -3.13 8.58
C GLY A 34 -5.81 -3.35 7.24
N ILE A 35 -6.00 -2.45 6.28
CA ILE A 35 -5.32 -2.48 4.97
C ILE A 35 -3.81 -2.36 5.16
N GLU A 36 -3.35 -1.43 6.01
CA GLU A 36 -1.94 -1.24 6.33
C GLU A 36 -1.27 -2.53 6.84
N TYR A 37 -1.93 -3.26 7.73
CA TYR A 37 -1.41 -4.54 8.24
C TYR A 37 -1.34 -5.60 7.14
N ALA A 38 -2.35 -5.66 6.27
CA ALA A 38 -2.36 -6.61 5.17
C ALA A 38 -1.25 -6.31 4.15
N ASP A 39 -1.07 -5.05 3.76
CA ASP A 39 -0.04 -4.63 2.82
C ASP A 39 1.37 -4.93 3.36
N MET A 40 1.63 -4.62 4.63
CA MET A 40 2.90 -4.95 5.28
C MET A 40 3.14 -6.47 5.31
N GLN A 41 2.13 -7.27 5.62
CA GLN A 41 2.27 -8.73 5.68
C GLN A 41 2.52 -9.32 4.29
N LEU A 42 1.85 -8.83 3.25
CA LEU A 42 2.07 -9.26 1.86
C LEU A 42 3.50 -8.95 1.40
N ILE A 43 4.04 -7.79 1.76
CA ILE A 43 5.44 -7.42 1.49
C ILE A 43 6.39 -8.36 2.26
N CYS A 44 6.13 -8.63 3.54
CA CYS A 44 6.94 -9.53 4.36
C CYS A 44 6.95 -10.97 3.83
N GLU A 45 5.81 -11.52 3.43
CA GLU A 45 5.73 -12.86 2.85
C GLU A 45 6.44 -12.93 1.50
N THR A 46 6.29 -11.90 0.67
CA THR A 46 7.00 -11.81 -0.61
C THR A 46 8.51 -11.79 -0.40
N TYR A 47 9.00 -10.98 0.54
CA TYR A 47 10.40 -10.97 0.97
C TYR A 47 10.83 -12.35 1.48
N HIS A 48 10.03 -13.00 2.31
CA HIS A 48 10.33 -14.31 2.88
C HIS A 48 10.49 -15.38 1.78
N VAL A 49 9.60 -15.41 0.79
CA VAL A 49 9.71 -16.31 -0.37
C VAL A 49 11.02 -16.05 -1.13
N MET A 50 11.37 -14.78 -1.38
CA MET A 50 12.63 -14.45 -2.07
C MET A 50 13.87 -14.87 -1.26
N ARG A 51 13.83 -14.74 0.07
CA ARG A 51 14.93 -15.12 0.96
C ARG A 51 15.09 -16.63 1.07
N GLU A 52 14.00 -17.35 1.36
CA GLU A 52 14.07 -18.76 1.75
C GLU A 52 13.90 -19.71 0.57
N ALA A 53 13.00 -19.40 -0.38
CA ALA A 53 12.76 -20.28 -1.52
C ALA A 53 13.67 -19.96 -2.71
N LEU A 54 14.03 -18.69 -2.90
CA LEU A 54 14.90 -18.26 -4.02
C LEU A 54 16.34 -17.97 -3.59
N HIS A 55 16.64 -18.01 -2.28
CA HIS A 55 17.97 -17.79 -1.71
C HIS A 55 18.63 -16.45 -2.09
N MET A 56 17.85 -15.43 -2.45
CA MET A 56 18.34 -14.13 -2.86
C MET A 56 18.90 -13.35 -1.67
N ALA A 57 20.07 -12.72 -1.78
CA ALA A 57 20.65 -11.84 -0.77
C ALA A 57 19.76 -10.60 -0.50
N PRO A 58 19.79 -9.99 0.70
CA PRO A 58 18.93 -8.84 1.01
C PRO A 58 19.13 -7.66 0.05
N ALA A 59 20.36 -7.46 -0.44
CA ALA A 59 20.68 -6.43 -1.43
C ALA A 59 20.00 -6.67 -2.78
N GLU A 60 19.88 -7.93 -3.22
CA GLU A 60 19.21 -8.30 -4.47
C GLU A 60 17.70 -8.10 -4.35
N ILE A 61 17.13 -8.41 -3.19
CA ILE A 61 15.69 -8.20 -2.93
C ILE A 61 15.37 -6.70 -2.85
N ALA A 62 16.23 -5.91 -2.21
CA ALA A 62 16.09 -4.45 -2.19
C ALA A 62 16.04 -3.87 -3.61
N GLU A 63 16.87 -4.38 -4.52
CA GLU A 63 16.86 -3.96 -5.93
C GLU A 63 15.57 -4.37 -6.65
N VAL A 64 15.00 -5.54 -6.35
CA VAL A 64 13.69 -5.95 -6.88
C VAL A 64 12.58 -5.01 -6.40
N PHE A 65 12.51 -4.70 -5.10
CA PHE A 65 11.52 -3.76 -4.57
C PHE A 65 11.70 -2.35 -5.16
N ARG A 66 12.94 -1.87 -5.31
CA ARG A 66 13.24 -0.59 -5.97
C ARG A 66 12.66 -0.54 -7.38
N ARG A 67 12.88 -1.59 -8.17
CA ARG A 67 12.33 -1.70 -9.54
C ARG A 67 10.80 -1.80 -9.55
N TRP A 68 10.20 -2.53 -8.61
CA TRP A 68 8.74 -2.61 -8.51
C TRP A 68 8.08 -1.27 -8.18
N ASN A 69 8.77 -0.45 -7.36
CA ASN A 69 8.35 0.92 -7.03
C ASN A 69 8.48 1.91 -8.19
N GLU A 70 9.08 1.52 -9.32
CA GLU A 70 9.06 2.31 -10.56
C GLU A 70 7.86 1.91 -11.46
N GLY A 71 7.10 0.89 -11.07
CA GLY A 71 6.00 0.31 -11.83
C GLY A 71 4.63 0.47 -11.17
N LYS A 72 3.75 -0.51 -11.39
CA LYS A 72 2.35 -0.49 -10.92
C LYS A 72 2.15 -0.59 -9.41
N LEU A 73 3.21 -0.89 -8.67
CA LEU A 73 3.19 -1.01 -7.21
C LEU A 73 3.66 0.28 -6.52
N ASN A 74 3.82 1.37 -7.28
CA ASN A 74 4.06 2.72 -6.78
C ASN A 74 2.74 3.45 -6.47
#